data_AF-D4JEF2-F1
#
_entry.id   AF-D4JEF2-F1
#
_cell.length_a   1.000
_cell.length_b   1.000
_cell.length_c   1.000
_cell.angle_alpha   90.00
_cell.angle_beta   90.00
_cell.angle_gamma   90.00
#
_symmetry.space_group_name_H-M   'P 1'
#
loop_
_entity.id
_entity.type
_entity.pdbx_description
1 polymer ?
#
loop_
_entity_poly.entity_id
_entity_poly.type
_entity_poly.pdbx_seq_one_letter_code
_entity_poly.pdbx_strand_id
1 'polypeptide(L)'
;MQEGKTIGQLMEKMRQKAGAQNYHGHDYMDLQRFAENTRHMIIFDVLTHDSPVGWKGERTRLFLSDIGYEKALDSQANGQIKILSHAKVRNGDLFYDHKEQIR
;
A
#
# COMPACT_ATOMS: atom_id res chain seq x y z
N MET A 1 -26.81 25.01 -2.95
CA MET A 1 -25.71 25.11 -1.97
C MET A 1 -24.48 24.46 -2.60
N GLN A 2 -23.37 25.18 -2.79
CA GLN A 2 -22.11 24.50 -3.13
C GLN A 2 -21.66 23.77 -1.87
N GLU A 3 -21.63 22.44 -1.90
CA GLU A 3 -21.05 21.63 -0.82
C GLU A 3 -19.59 22.04 -0.67
N GLY A 4 -19.27 22.67 0.47
CA GLY A 4 -17.90 22.97 0.83
C GLY A 4 -17.10 21.68 0.94
N LYS A 5 -15.91 21.65 0.35
CA LYS A 5 -15.03 20.48 0.45
C LYS A 5 -14.64 20.23 1.90
N THR A 6 -14.64 18.96 2.31
CA THR A 6 -14.13 18.58 3.64
C THR A 6 -12.62 18.81 3.71
N ILE A 7 -12.09 18.93 4.94
CA ILE A 7 -10.63 19.01 5.16
C ILE A 7 -9.93 17.81 4.50
N GLY A 8 -10.52 16.61 4.57
CA GLY A 8 -9.98 15.41 3.94
C GLY A 8 -9.88 15.52 2.41
N GLN A 9 -10.90 16.09 1.75
CA GLN A 9 -10.88 16.31 0.30
C GLN A 9 -9.87 17.38 -0.12
N LEU A 10 -9.68 18.41 0.72
CA LEU A 10 -8.68 19.45 0.47
C LEU A 10 -7.26 18.90 0.62
N MET A 11 -7.00 18.12 1.67
CA MET A 11 -5.72 17.44 1.91
C MET A 11 -5.37 16.50 0.76
N GLU A 12 -6.33 15.69 0.30
CA GLU A 12 -6.11 14.81 -0.85
C GLU A 12 -5.76 15.59 -2.13
N LYS A 13 -6.48 16.67 -2.41
CA LYS A 13 -6.18 17.51 -3.56
C LYS A 13 -4.77 18.11 -3.49
N MET A 14 -4.30 18.52 -2.31
CA MET A 14 -2.93 19.02 -2.14
C MET A 14 -1.90 17.91 -2.32
N ARG A 15 -2.17 16.72 -1.79
CA ARG A 15 -1.32 15.53 -1.94
C ARG A 15 -1.12 15.16 -3.42
N GLN A 16 -2.22 15.09 -4.19
CA GLN A 16 -2.17 14.81 -5.63
C GLN A 16 -1.42 15.90 -6.40
N LYS A 17 -1.62 17.18 -6.05
CA LYS A 17 -0.86 18.30 -6.64
C LYS A 17 0.63 18.24 -6.35
N ALA A 18 1.03 17.72 -5.19
CA ALA A 18 2.42 17.49 -4.83
C ALA A 18 3.02 16.25 -5.52
N GLY A 19 2.28 15.58 -6.40
CA GLY A 19 2.75 14.43 -7.17
C GLY A 19 2.72 13.11 -6.40
N ALA A 20 2.04 13.05 -5.26
CA ALA A 20 1.92 11.80 -4.53
C ALA A 20 1.08 10.79 -5.32
N GLN A 21 1.59 9.58 -5.43
CA GLN A 21 0.93 8.49 -6.12
C GLN A 21 -0.12 7.85 -5.20
N ASN A 22 -1.26 7.49 -5.79
CA ASN A 22 -2.23 6.61 -5.14
C ASN A 22 -1.98 5.19 -5.64
N TYR A 23 -1.89 4.25 -4.71
CA TYR A 23 -1.88 2.83 -5.01
C TYR A 23 -3.26 2.24 -4.75
N HIS A 24 -3.59 1.18 -5.48
CA HIS A 24 -4.84 0.46 -5.27
C HIS A 24 -4.80 -0.27 -3.91
N GLY A 25 -5.97 -0.57 -3.35
CA GLY A 25 -6.12 -1.34 -2.12
C GLY A 25 -6.51 -0.52 -0.88
N HIS A 26 -6.00 0.71 -0.72
CA HIS A 26 -6.26 1.54 0.47
C HIS A 26 -6.46 3.02 0.17
N ASP A 27 -7.19 3.71 1.06
CA ASP A 27 -7.33 5.16 1.00
C ASP A 27 -5.99 5.87 1.29
N TYR A 28 -5.92 7.17 0.99
CA TYR A 28 -4.71 7.93 1.22
C TYR A 28 -4.36 8.12 2.71
N MET A 29 -5.33 7.91 3.61
CA MET A 29 -5.14 8.09 5.04
C MET A 29 -4.34 6.92 5.64
N ASP A 30 -4.32 5.77 4.95
CA ASP A 30 -3.57 4.57 5.33
C ASP A 30 -3.90 4.12 6.75
N LEU A 31 -5.17 4.25 7.16
CA LEU A 31 -5.61 3.99 8.55
C LEU A 31 -5.32 2.54 8.98
N GLN A 32 -5.24 1.61 8.03
CA GLN A 32 -4.92 0.21 8.30
C GLN A 32 -3.51 0.00 8.90
N ARG A 33 -2.61 0.98 8.80
CA ARG A 33 -1.30 0.90 9.48
C ARG A 33 -1.41 0.88 11.01
N PHE A 34 -2.54 1.32 11.55
CA PHE A 34 -2.83 1.32 12.99
C PHE A 34 -3.63 0.11 13.46
N ALA A 35 -3.98 -0.83 12.57
CA ALA A 35 -4.66 -2.05 13.00
C ALA A 35 -3.72 -2.90 13.89
N GLU A 36 -4.27 -3.50 14.93
CA GLU A 36 -3.52 -4.20 15.98
C GLU A 36 -2.59 -5.29 15.44
N ASN A 37 -2.98 -5.96 14.37
CA ASN A 37 -2.25 -7.05 13.74
C ASN A 37 -1.37 -6.61 12.57
N THR A 38 -1.36 -5.34 12.17
CA THR A 38 -0.51 -4.86 11.07
C THR A 38 0.95 -4.83 11.51
N ARG A 39 1.81 -5.49 10.75
CA ARG A 39 3.26 -5.59 10.98
C ARG A 39 4.08 -5.22 9.76
N HIS A 40 3.45 -5.19 8.59
CA HIS A 40 4.10 -5.01 7.30
C HIS A 40 3.32 -4.03 6.42
N MET A 41 4.06 -3.27 5.63
CA MET A 41 3.53 -2.53 4.48
C MET A 41 4.34 -2.96 3.27
N ILE A 42 3.65 -3.26 2.16
CA ILE A 42 4.28 -3.54 0.88
C ILE A 42 3.66 -2.70 -0.23
N ILE A 43 4.49 -2.32 -1.21
CA ILE A 43 4.05 -1.85 -2.53
C ILE A 43 4.52 -2.88 -3.54
N PHE A 44 3.62 -3.35 -4.39
CA PHE A 44 3.92 -4.39 -5.38
C PHE A 44 3.15 -4.19 -6.68
N ASP A 45 3.72 -4.72 -7.76
CA ASP A 45 3.06 -4.86 -9.05
C ASP A 45 2.41 -6.24 -9.16
N VAL A 46 1.19 -6.31 -9.69
CA VAL A 46 0.50 -7.57 -10.01
C VAL A 46 0.85 -7.99 -11.44
N LEU A 47 1.42 -9.18 -11.60
CA LEU A 47 2.00 -9.64 -12.87
C LEU A 47 1.09 -10.59 -13.64
N THR A 48 0.16 -11.26 -12.96
CA THR A 48 -0.67 -12.31 -13.55
C THR A 48 -2.16 -12.10 -13.27
N HIS A 49 -3.02 -12.70 -14.10
CA HIS A 49 -4.49 -12.59 -13.95
C HIS A 49 -5.04 -13.53 -12.87
N ASP A 50 -4.28 -14.55 -12.48
CA ASP A 50 -4.59 -15.53 -11.44
C ASP A 50 -3.99 -15.13 -10.07
N SER A 51 -3.50 -13.89 -9.94
CA SER A 51 -3.03 -13.37 -8.66
C SER A 51 -4.16 -13.46 -7.62
N PRO A 52 -3.89 -13.97 -6.41
CA PRO A 52 -4.88 -13.97 -5.34
C PRO A 52 -5.18 -12.56 -4.81
N VAL A 53 -4.39 -11.56 -5.22
CA VAL A 53 -4.47 -10.17 -4.77
C VAL A 53 -4.34 -9.19 -5.95
N GLY A 54 -5.32 -8.30 -6.10
CA GLY A 54 -5.36 -7.26 -7.14
C GLY A 54 -5.57 -7.78 -8.57
N TRP A 55 -5.55 -6.87 -9.54
CA TRP A 55 -5.70 -7.17 -10.96
C TRP A 55 -4.37 -7.00 -11.71
N LYS A 56 -4.14 -7.84 -12.74
CA LYS A 56 -2.91 -7.75 -13.55
C LYS A 56 -2.65 -6.32 -14.04
N GLY A 57 -1.43 -5.84 -13.82
CA GLY A 57 -0.98 -4.50 -14.22
C GLY A 57 -1.21 -3.43 -13.14
N GLU A 58 -1.91 -3.74 -12.06
CA GLU A 58 -2.05 -2.82 -10.94
C GLU A 58 -0.76 -2.70 -10.12
N ARG A 59 -0.53 -1.49 -9.61
CA ARG A 59 0.38 -1.25 -8.49
C ARG A 59 -0.45 -1.00 -7.23
N THR A 60 -0.22 -1.82 -6.24
CA THR A 60 -1.04 -1.94 -5.04
C THR A 60 -0.18 -1.73 -3.81
N ARG A 61 -0.75 -1.07 -2.81
CA ARG A 61 -0.14 -0.94 -1.48
C ARG A 61 -1.02 -1.67 -0.48
N LEU A 62 -0.42 -2.56 0.33
CA LEU A 62 -1.14 -3.29 1.37
C LEU A 62 -0.49 -3.14 2.73
N PHE A 63 -1.32 -3.08 3.77
CA PHE A 63 -0.94 -3.29 5.16
C PHE A 63 -1.29 -4.70 5.58
N LEU A 64 -0.30 -5.45 6.07
CA LEU A 64 -0.40 -6.88 6.29
C LEU A 64 0.02 -7.26 7.70
N SER A 65 -0.60 -8.33 8.21
CA SER A 65 -0.05 -9.11 9.32
C SER A 65 1.16 -9.93 8.87
N ASP A 66 1.86 -10.56 9.81
CA ASP A 66 2.98 -11.46 9.49
C ASP A 66 2.52 -12.57 8.52
N ILE A 67 1.38 -13.23 8.80
CA ILE A 67 0.79 -14.26 7.93
C ILE A 67 0.43 -13.70 6.54
N GLY A 68 -0.12 -12.49 6.49
CA GLY A 68 -0.45 -11.85 5.22
C GLY A 68 0.80 -11.57 4.37
N TYR A 69 1.89 -11.16 5.02
CA TYR A 69 3.16 -10.93 4.36
C TYR A 69 3.81 -12.23 3.86
N GLU A 70 3.76 -13.31 4.64
CA GLU A 70 4.22 -14.64 4.17
C GLU A 70 3.50 -15.07 2.89
N LYS A 71 2.17 -14.93 2.82
CA LYS A 71 1.41 -15.22 1.59
C LYS A 71 1.79 -14.33 0.41
N ALA A 72 2.14 -13.07 0.67
CA ALA A 72 2.65 -12.18 -0.37
C ALA A 72 4.02 -12.63 -0.87
N LEU A 73 4.90 -13.12 0.01
CA LEU A 73 6.17 -13.72 -0.38
C LEU A 73 5.97 -14.99 -1.22
N ASP A 74 5.02 -15.85 -0.87
CA ASP A 74 4.66 -17.01 -1.68
C ASP A 74 4.16 -16.60 -3.07
N SER A 75 3.29 -15.59 -3.14
CA SER A 75 2.80 -15.05 -4.41
C SER A 75 3.93 -14.48 -5.27
N GLN A 76 4.92 -13.84 -4.63
CA GLN A 76 6.13 -13.37 -5.32
C GLN A 76 6.99 -14.54 -5.81
N ALA A 77 7.18 -15.58 -4.99
CA ALA A 77 7.94 -16.78 -5.38
C ALA A 77 7.29 -17.51 -6.57
N ASN A 78 5.96 -17.49 -6.65
CA ASN A 78 5.18 -18.01 -7.77
C ASN A 78 5.15 -17.08 -9.00
N GLY A 79 5.81 -15.91 -8.94
CA GLY A 79 5.85 -14.95 -10.04
C GLY A 79 4.55 -14.19 -10.30
N GLN A 80 3.59 -14.23 -9.35
CA GLN A 80 2.28 -13.59 -9.49
C GLN A 80 2.34 -12.10 -9.18
N ILE A 81 3.24 -11.69 -8.28
CA ILE A 81 3.50 -10.30 -7.92
C ILE A 81 4.99 -10.00 -7.87
N LYS A 82 5.34 -8.71 -7.91
CA LYS A 82 6.69 -8.22 -7.62
C LYS A 82 6.64 -7.15 -6.56
N ILE A 83 7.17 -7.44 -5.37
CA ILE A 83 7.31 -6.47 -4.28
C ILE A 83 8.42 -5.48 -4.65
N LEU A 84 8.09 -4.21 -4.61
CA LEU A 84 8.97 -3.09 -4.97
C LEU A 84 9.47 -2.33 -3.74
N SER A 85 8.71 -2.39 -2.66
CA SER A 85 8.96 -1.65 -1.43
C SER A 85 8.36 -2.43 -0.27
N HIS A 86 9.11 -2.47 0.83
CA HIS A 86 8.66 -3.06 2.08
C HIS A 86 9.04 -2.15 3.26
N ALA A 87 8.14 -2.07 4.23
CA ALA A 87 8.40 -1.50 5.54
C ALA A 87 7.86 -2.40 6.65
N LYS A 88 8.59 -2.48 7.76
CA LYS A 88 8.02 -2.91 9.03
C LYS A 88 7.13 -1.82 9.59
N VAL A 89 6.00 -2.21 10.17
CA VAL A 89 5.03 -1.31 10.79
C VAL A 89 5.04 -1.52 12.29
N ARG A 90 5.22 -0.46 13.07
CA ARG A 90 5.12 -0.50 14.54
C ARG A 90 4.31 0.69 15.02
N ASN A 91 3.17 0.44 15.67
CA ASN A 91 2.25 1.49 16.13
C ASN A 91 1.88 2.52 15.02
N GLY A 92 1.81 2.05 13.77
CA GLY A 92 1.55 2.88 12.59
C GLY A 92 2.76 3.60 11.98
N ASP A 93 3.93 3.53 12.61
CA ASP A 93 5.18 4.05 12.05
C ASP A 93 5.78 3.07 11.03
N LEU A 94 6.32 3.61 9.93
CA LEU A 94 6.87 2.83 8.82
C LEU A 94 8.40 2.85 8.85
N PHE A 95 8.99 1.66 9.00
CA PHE A 95 10.43 1.41 9.00
C PHE A 95 10.80 0.69 7.71
N TYR A 96 11.16 1.49 6.70
CA TYR A 96 11.54 1.02 5.37
C TYR A 96 12.89 0.30 5.38
N ASP A 97 13.00 -0.79 4.62
CA ASP A 97 14.23 -1.60 4.53
C ASP A 97 15.39 -0.84 3.86
N HIS A 98 15.07 0.04 2.91
CA HIS A 98 16.02 0.81 2.13
C HIS A 98 15.65 2.31 2.13
N LYS A 99 16.68 3.17 2.04
CA LYS A 99 16.47 4.62 1.97
C LYS A 99 15.79 5.02 0.67
N GLU A 100 16.27 4.47 -0.44
CA GLU A 100 15.78 4.70 -1.79
C GLU A 100 14.82 3.57 -2.17
N GLN A 101 13.54 3.79 -1.87
CA GLN A 101 12.47 2.91 -2.30
C GLN A 101 11.21 3.73 -2.55
N ILE A 102 10.32 3.14 -3.33
CA ILE A 102 9.01 3.72 -3.65
C ILE A 102 8.17 3.78 -2.34
N ARG A 103 7.42 4.86 -2.14
CA ARG A 103 6.58 5.09 -0.93
C ARG A 103 5.17 5.49 -1.33
#